data_AF-A0A814DE05-F1
#
_entry.id   AF-A0A814DE05-F1
#
_cell.length_a   1.000
_cell.length_b   1.000
_cell.length_c   1.000
_cell.angle_alpha   90.00
_cell.angle_beta   90.00
_cell.angle_gamma   90.00
#
_symmetry.space_group_name_H-M   'P 1'
#
loop_
_entity.id
_entity.type
_entity.pdbx_description
1 polymer ?
#
loop_
_entity_poly.entity_id
_entity_poly.type
_entity_poly.pdbx_seq_one_letter_code
_entity_poly.pdbx_strand_id
1 'polypeptide(L)'
;MSSFQYYSYPTQTSVKIRFEQSSYFPAITFCSGNPFRYDRLGPALLSWSNESTLSMADAYLLMVNFIVDLFNQNRSDLIQYYGFQLDDILLDCTYNGLDCYTNRSQLFVRSISTITGNCYTFNAKVGNISSLYKTNDFGNGWTVENGLVLTFYLNQQWYTPTYYANSLTAILHDNDEFPLVRYVGQYYQPGLDHQILYTKHVTTYLGSPYTQCTTQMGEDMQALYSTAFGTSQFKYSQTVCYELCAQSYIYHQCRCTIPIYFFVDKLVVNNQLVSVNACSVHTDEGMCAAEARQNFLNDLQLQSKQCVHCQPECEIMTFETDTSSLRAPTELQKLLLVMDFLNTENKSATPLPADFEANYTLYLDKNYLKLKILPVSQYVTSYTEMATYSWVAFMSDIGGQSGFWMGLSVSSIIELIGLIYRKKLLKCFGKDKVQAFSEDTVDSKH
;
A
#
# COMPACT_ATOMS: atom_id res chain seq x y z
N MET A 1 -32.73 18.87 -16.39
CA MET A 1 -32.10 17.54 -16.60
C MET A 1 -30.58 17.63 -16.46
N SER A 2 -29.92 18.58 -17.13
CA SER A 2 -28.48 18.86 -16.99
C SER A 2 -28.02 19.17 -15.55
N SER A 3 -28.78 19.96 -14.79
CA SER A 3 -28.43 20.25 -13.38
C SER A 3 -28.45 19.01 -12.49
N PHE A 4 -29.46 18.13 -12.64
CA PHE A 4 -29.54 16.88 -11.86
C PHE A 4 -28.37 15.95 -12.21
N GLN A 5 -28.05 15.83 -13.49
CA GLN A 5 -26.93 15.00 -13.97
C GLN A 5 -25.56 15.55 -13.52
N TYR A 6 -25.42 16.85 -13.33
CA TYR A 6 -24.21 17.45 -12.76
C TYR A 6 -24.10 17.17 -11.26
N TYR A 7 -25.17 17.41 -10.50
CA TYR A 7 -25.16 17.21 -9.04
C TYR A 7 -25.27 15.74 -8.60
N SER A 8 -25.51 14.80 -9.53
CA SER A 8 -25.37 13.37 -9.26
C SER A 8 -23.91 12.89 -9.32
N TYR A 9 -22.95 13.76 -9.68
CA TYR A 9 -21.51 13.49 -9.76
C TYR A 9 -21.15 12.16 -10.45
N PRO A 10 -21.64 11.90 -11.68
CA PRO A 10 -21.39 10.64 -12.36
C PRO A 10 -19.92 10.51 -12.75
N THR A 11 -19.34 9.33 -12.53
CA THR A 11 -17.95 9.03 -12.87
C THR A 11 -17.84 7.92 -13.92
N GLN A 12 -16.70 7.90 -14.60
CA GLN A 12 -16.29 6.86 -15.53
C GLN A 12 -14.80 6.57 -15.35
N THR A 13 -14.37 5.35 -15.62
CA THR A 13 -12.96 4.95 -15.52
C THR A 13 -12.29 5.00 -16.88
N SER A 14 -11.14 5.67 -16.97
CA SER A 14 -10.26 5.60 -18.13
C SER A 14 -9.07 4.71 -17.83
N VAL A 15 -8.86 3.75 -18.72
CA VAL A 15 -7.68 2.89 -18.72
C VAL A 15 -6.68 3.46 -19.71
N LYS A 16 -5.45 3.70 -19.26
CA LYS A 16 -4.33 4.10 -20.13
C LYS A 16 -3.15 3.19 -19.84
N ILE A 17 -2.57 2.64 -20.89
CA ILE A 17 -1.33 1.88 -20.82
C ILE A 17 -0.22 2.79 -21.34
N ARG A 18 0.79 3.05 -20.50
CA ARG A 18 1.90 3.94 -20.84
C ARG A 18 3.21 3.22 -20.66
N PHE A 19 4.12 3.41 -21.61
CA PHE A 19 5.50 2.96 -21.47
C PHE A 19 6.25 3.96 -20.59
N GLU A 20 6.85 3.49 -19.50
CA GLU A 20 7.73 4.30 -18.64
C GLU A 20 9.18 3.86 -18.84
N GLN A 21 9.96 4.64 -19.60
CA GLN A 21 11.38 4.34 -19.86
C GLN A 21 12.22 4.22 -18.58
N SER A 22 11.78 4.89 -17.51
CA SER A 22 12.42 4.91 -16.19
C SER A 22 11.32 4.89 -15.13
N SER A 23 10.85 3.72 -14.73
CA SER A 23 9.95 3.57 -13.57
C SER A 23 10.75 3.22 -12.32
N TYR A 24 10.33 3.74 -11.16
CA TYR A 24 10.87 3.29 -9.87
C TYR A 24 10.63 1.79 -9.70
N PHE A 25 11.65 1.09 -9.25
CA PHE A 25 11.52 -0.29 -8.84
C PHE A 25 10.67 -0.34 -7.55
N PRO A 26 9.79 -1.34 -7.35
CA PRO A 26 9.00 -1.45 -6.13
C PRO A 26 9.90 -1.50 -4.88
N ALA A 27 9.34 -1.11 -3.74
CA ALA A 27 9.93 -1.50 -2.47
C ALA A 27 9.61 -2.98 -2.21
N ILE A 28 10.57 -3.70 -1.64
CA ILE A 28 10.36 -5.07 -1.16
C ILE A 28 10.71 -5.16 0.31
N THR A 29 9.71 -5.48 1.13
CA THR A 29 9.90 -5.83 2.53
C THR A 29 9.93 -7.34 2.66
N PHE A 30 10.93 -7.87 3.36
CA PHE A 30 10.95 -9.26 3.78
C PHE A 30 11.28 -9.40 5.26
N CYS A 31 10.82 -10.49 5.87
CA CYS A 31 11.06 -10.83 7.26
C CYS A 31 11.28 -12.35 7.37
N SER A 32 12.03 -12.76 8.39
CA SER A 32 12.09 -14.18 8.76
C SER A 32 10.71 -14.69 9.19
N GLY A 33 10.35 -15.91 8.81
CA GLY A 33 9.12 -16.56 9.26
C GLY A 33 9.11 -16.86 10.77
N ASN A 34 10.28 -16.82 11.41
CA ASN A 34 10.42 -16.81 12.86
C ASN A 34 10.94 -15.43 13.33
N PRO A 35 10.23 -14.75 14.25
CA PRO A 35 10.54 -13.38 14.64
C PRO A 35 11.83 -13.22 15.45
N PHE A 36 12.21 -14.24 16.22
CA PHE A 36 13.26 -14.11 17.22
C PHE A 36 14.26 -15.26 17.15
N ARG A 37 15.51 -14.95 17.48
CA ARG A 37 16.62 -15.88 17.57
C ARG A 37 16.65 -16.53 18.95
N TYR A 38 16.50 -17.86 18.98
CA TYR A 38 16.41 -18.63 20.23
C TYR A 38 17.69 -18.55 21.07
N ASP A 39 18.87 -18.49 20.46
CA ASP A 39 20.16 -18.36 21.16
C ASP A 39 20.28 -17.06 21.96
N ARG A 40 19.61 -15.99 21.51
CA ARG A 40 19.57 -14.70 22.22
C ARG A 40 18.38 -14.60 23.16
N LEU A 41 17.20 -14.97 22.67
CA LEU A 41 15.93 -14.81 23.40
C LEU A 41 15.78 -15.82 24.53
N GLY A 42 16.18 -17.08 24.33
CA GLY A 42 15.94 -18.17 25.27
C GLY A 42 16.52 -17.91 26.67
N PRO A 43 17.82 -17.58 26.81
CA PRO A 43 18.42 -17.25 28.10
C PRO A 43 17.78 -16.04 28.78
N ALA A 44 17.43 -15.00 28.01
CA ALA A 44 16.77 -13.81 28.52
C ALA A 44 15.36 -14.13 29.04
N LEU A 45 14.63 -14.98 28.32
CA LEU A 45 13.28 -15.40 28.69
C LEU A 45 13.29 -16.22 29.98
N LEU A 46 14.21 -17.19 30.12
CA LEU A 46 14.38 -17.97 31.35
C LEU A 46 14.73 -17.10 32.56
N SER A 47 15.62 -16.13 32.34
CA SER A 47 15.99 -15.16 33.38
C SER A 47 14.82 -14.25 33.77
N TRP A 48 13.96 -13.87 32.82
CA TRP A 48 12.80 -13.03 33.10
C TRP A 48 11.68 -13.79 33.81
N SER A 49 11.42 -15.05 33.41
CA SER A 49 10.38 -15.88 34.01
C SER A 49 10.78 -16.51 35.35
N ASN A 50 12.06 -16.42 35.75
CA ASN A 50 12.64 -17.16 36.89
C ASN A 50 12.43 -18.69 36.79
N GLU A 51 12.35 -19.22 35.56
CA GLU A 51 12.15 -20.65 35.33
C GLU A 51 13.47 -21.33 34.95
N SER A 52 13.62 -22.59 35.36
CA SER A 52 14.77 -23.41 34.97
C SER A 52 14.55 -24.20 33.68
N THR A 53 13.29 -24.51 33.35
CA THR A 53 12.88 -25.21 32.13
C THR A 53 11.48 -24.75 31.70
N LEU A 54 11.26 -24.56 30.40
CA LEU A 54 9.96 -24.16 29.85
C LEU A 54 9.27 -25.34 29.15
N SER A 55 8.00 -25.57 29.45
CA SER A 55 7.16 -26.41 28.61
C SER A 55 6.88 -25.69 27.28
N MET A 56 6.64 -26.45 26.20
CA MET A 56 6.40 -25.86 24.88
C MET A 56 5.12 -25.01 24.85
N ALA A 57 4.12 -25.36 25.65
CA ALA A 57 2.86 -24.62 25.75
C ALA A 57 3.03 -23.27 26.47
N ASP A 58 3.86 -23.23 27.51
CA ASP A 58 4.13 -22.00 28.27
C ASP A 58 5.09 -21.06 27.55
N ALA A 59 6.01 -21.62 26.74
CA ALA A 59 7.04 -20.87 26.04
C ALA A 59 6.49 -19.76 25.13
N TYR A 60 5.39 -20.02 24.41
CA TYR A 60 4.78 -19.00 23.53
C TYR A 60 4.22 -17.83 24.34
N LEU A 61 3.47 -18.13 25.41
CA LEU A 61 2.85 -17.09 26.25
C LEU A 61 3.89 -16.24 26.97
N LEU A 62 4.92 -16.89 27.53
CA LEU A 62 6.02 -16.19 28.19
C LEU A 62 6.77 -15.32 27.20
N MET A 63 7.07 -15.82 26.01
CA MET A 63 7.74 -15.03 24.98
C MET A 63 6.91 -13.80 24.60
N VAL A 64 5.61 -13.95 24.35
CA VAL A 64 4.75 -12.81 24.00
C VAL A 64 4.73 -11.79 25.14
N ASN A 65 4.51 -12.23 26.38
CA ASN A 65 4.49 -11.33 27.55
C ASN A 65 5.84 -10.65 27.79
N PHE A 66 6.95 -11.35 27.59
CA PHE A 66 8.29 -10.76 27.68
C PHE A 66 8.49 -9.66 26.64
N ILE A 67 8.06 -9.86 25.39
CA ILE A 67 8.15 -8.84 24.34
C ILE A 67 7.22 -7.65 24.66
N VAL A 68 6.03 -7.89 25.22
CA VAL A 68 5.13 -6.84 25.69
C VAL A 68 5.76 -6.01 26.80
N ASP A 69 6.40 -6.65 27.77
CA ASP A 69 7.11 -5.95 28.85
C ASP A 69 8.24 -5.07 28.30
N LEU A 70 9.04 -5.58 27.36
CA LEU A 70 10.08 -4.78 26.70
C LEU A 70 9.50 -3.59 25.94
N PHE A 71 8.38 -3.80 25.24
CA PHE A 71 7.68 -2.75 24.52
C PHE A 71 7.18 -1.65 25.47
N ASN A 72 6.51 -2.04 26.56
CA ASN A 72 6.01 -1.12 27.58
C ASN A 72 7.12 -0.37 28.32
N GLN A 73 8.34 -0.92 28.36
CA GLN A 73 9.54 -0.27 28.89
C GLN A 73 10.27 0.61 27.87
N ASN A 74 9.71 0.80 26.67
CA ASN A 74 10.33 1.50 25.54
C ASN A 74 11.70 0.90 25.13
N ARG A 75 11.88 -0.42 25.30
CA ARG A 75 13.11 -1.16 24.96
C ARG A 75 13.04 -1.80 23.56
N SER A 76 12.69 -1.00 22.56
CA SER A 76 12.64 -1.44 21.16
C SER A 76 14.03 -1.87 20.64
N ASP A 77 15.11 -1.37 21.24
CA ASP A 77 16.49 -1.82 21.02
C ASP A 77 16.67 -3.31 21.34
N LEU A 78 16.10 -3.78 22.45
CA LEU A 78 16.19 -5.18 22.87
C LEU A 78 15.32 -6.08 22.00
N ILE A 79 14.10 -5.65 21.66
CA ILE A 79 13.23 -6.38 20.74
C ILE A 79 13.96 -6.61 19.40
N GLN A 80 14.63 -5.57 18.89
CA GLN A 80 15.45 -5.65 17.68
C GLN A 80 16.64 -6.58 17.83
N TYR A 81 17.32 -6.54 18.97
CA TYR A 81 18.48 -7.39 19.26
C TYR A 81 18.13 -8.89 19.25
N TYR A 82 16.97 -9.24 19.84
CA TYR A 82 16.48 -10.62 19.84
C TYR A 82 16.00 -11.10 18.48
N GLY A 83 15.71 -10.21 17.53
CA GLY A 83 15.35 -10.57 16.16
C GLY A 83 16.55 -11.00 15.29
N PHE A 84 16.24 -11.68 14.18
CA PHE A 84 17.23 -11.95 13.13
C PHE A 84 17.75 -10.64 12.55
N GLN A 85 19.07 -10.48 12.46
CA GLN A 85 19.68 -9.35 11.78
C GLN A 85 19.75 -9.59 10.27
N LEU A 86 19.89 -8.53 9.47
CA LEU A 86 20.02 -8.68 8.01
C LEU A 86 21.20 -9.58 7.65
N ASP A 87 22.32 -9.35 8.32
CA ASP A 87 23.57 -10.10 8.14
C ASP A 87 23.48 -11.54 8.65
N ASP A 88 22.47 -11.86 9.46
CA ASP A 88 22.20 -13.23 9.84
C ASP A 88 21.55 -13.99 8.67
N ILE A 89 20.67 -13.36 7.88
CA ILE A 89 19.82 -14.08 6.92
C ILE A 89 20.16 -13.83 5.45
N LEU A 90 20.72 -12.67 5.10
CA LEU A 90 21.07 -12.32 3.72
C LEU A 90 22.49 -12.80 3.40
N LEU A 91 22.61 -13.70 2.42
CA LEU A 91 23.89 -14.18 1.90
C LEU A 91 24.43 -13.30 0.78
N ASP A 92 23.56 -12.92 -0.15
CA ASP A 92 23.95 -12.21 -1.37
C ASP A 92 22.82 -11.33 -1.90
N CYS A 93 23.18 -10.25 -2.59
CA CYS A 93 22.27 -9.27 -3.15
C CYS A 93 22.84 -8.74 -4.46
N THR A 94 22.08 -8.88 -5.55
CA THR A 94 22.36 -8.18 -6.82
C THR A 94 21.15 -7.41 -7.30
N TYR A 95 21.37 -6.20 -7.83
CA TYR A 95 20.36 -5.42 -8.53
C TYR A 95 20.83 -5.14 -9.94
N ASN A 96 20.06 -5.57 -10.94
CA ASN A 96 20.46 -5.55 -12.35
C ASN A 96 21.87 -6.14 -12.56
N GLY A 97 22.23 -7.21 -11.84
CA GLY A 97 23.55 -7.85 -11.88
C GLY A 97 24.69 -7.07 -11.19
N LEU A 98 24.43 -5.92 -10.58
CA LEU A 98 25.39 -5.16 -9.79
C LEU A 98 25.29 -5.52 -8.32
N ASP A 99 26.42 -5.59 -7.62
CA ASP A 99 26.48 -5.88 -6.18
C ASP A 99 25.72 -4.83 -5.36
N CYS A 100 24.71 -5.28 -4.61
CA CYS A 100 24.02 -4.50 -3.58
C CYS A 100 24.28 -5.00 -2.16
N TYR A 101 25.06 -6.08 -2.00
CA TYR A 101 25.35 -6.68 -0.71
C TYR A 101 26.36 -5.86 0.10
N THR A 102 27.39 -5.32 -0.56
CA THR A 102 28.44 -4.55 0.13
C THR A 102 27.88 -3.33 0.87
N ASN A 103 26.90 -2.64 0.28
CA ASN A 103 26.26 -1.46 0.87
C ASN A 103 24.89 -1.75 1.53
N ARG A 104 24.57 -3.03 1.81
CA ARG A 104 23.25 -3.46 2.28
C ARG A 104 22.72 -2.66 3.49
N SER A 105 23.57 -2.30 4.46
CA SER A 105 23.13 -1.54 5.65
C SER A 105 22.57 -0.15 5.33
N GLN A 106 22.88 0.41 4.15
CA GLN A 106 22.34 1.68 3.67
C GLN A 106 21.14 1.50 2.72
N LEU A 107 21.02 0.33 2.09
CA LEU A 107 19.99 0.02 1.10
C LEU A 107 18.72 -0.62 1.69
N PHE A 108 18.86 -1.31 2.82
CA PHE A 108 17.77 -2.00 3.50
C PHE A 108 17.40 -1.26 4.79
N VAL A 109 16.18 -0.72 4.82
CA VAL A 109 15.64 -0.08 6.02
C VAL A 109 15.03 -1.14 6.93
N ARG A 110 15.50 -1.20 8.17
CA ARG A 110 14.94 -2.10 9.19
C ARG A 110 13.64 -1.54 9.74
N SER A 111 12.66 -2.41 9.93
CA SER A 111 11.47 -2.16 10.73
C SER A 111 11.16 -3.37 11.63
N ILE A 112 10.27 -3.18 12.58
CA ILE A 112 9.86 -4.24 13.51
C ILE A 112 8.40 -4.57 13.29
N SER A 113 8.14 -5.84 13.04
CA SER A 113 6.82 -6.46 13.10
C SER A 113 6.67 -7.23 14.41
N THR A 114 5.50 -7.14 14.99
CA THR A 114 5.11 -7.83 16.23
C THR A 114 5.01 -9.34 16.07
N ILE A 115 4.81 -9.83 14.84
CA ILE A 115 4.66 -11.25 14.53
C ILE A 115 5.86 -11.86 13.79
N THR A 116 6.54 -11.07 12.97
CA THR A 116 7.64 -11.53 12.11
C THR A 116 8.99 -10.95 12.53
N GLY A 117 9.03 -10.18 13.62
CA GLY A 117 10.25 -9.67 14.22
C GLY A 117 10.88 -8.60 13.34
N ASN A 118 12.19 -8.67 13.14
CA ASN A 118 12.87 -7.72 12.26
C ASN A 118 12.53 -7.99 10.79
N CYS A 119 12.11 -6.93 10.12
CA CYS A 119 11.87 -6.87 8.69
C CYS A 119 12.84 -5.90 8.03
N TYR A 120 13.13 -6.13 6.75
CA TYR A 120 14.06 -5.33 5.97
C TYR A 120 13.42 -4.92 4.66
N THR A 121 13.47 -3.63 4.36
CA THR A 121 12.83 -3.05 3.17
C THR A 121 13.88 -2.48 2.24
N PHE A 122 14.03 -3.09 1.07
CA PHE A 122 14.83 -2.53 -0.03
C PHE A 122 14.03 -1.44 -0.74
N ASN A 123 14.73 -0.39 -1.19
CA ASN A 123 14.16 0.70 -1.98
C ASN A 123 13.00 1.46 -1.30
N ALA A 124 13.02 1.57 0.02
CA ALA A 124 12.06 2.39 0.77
C ALA A 124 12.39 3.88 0.63
N LYS A 125 11.36 4.72 0.43
CA LYS A 125 11.46 6.18 0.39
C LYS A 125 11.38 6.74 1.81
N VAL A 126 12.46 6.56 2.58
CA VAL A 126 12.56 6.95 3.99
C VAL A 126 13.66 7.99 4.19
N GLY A 127 13.30 9.21 4.58
CA GLY A 127 14.25 10.25 5.01
C GLY A 127 15.24 10.69 3.93
N ASN A 128 16.51 10.86 4.31
CA ASN A 128 17.65 11.23 3.45
C ASN A 128 18.33 10.00 2.79
N ILE A 129 17.70 8.83 2.81
CA ILE A 129 18.27 7.61 2.20
C ILE A 129 18.35 7.78 0.68
N SER A 130 19.40 7.17 0.12
CA SER A 130 19.86 7.23 -1.27
C SER A 130 18.76 7.20 -2.33
N SER A 131 19.09 7.76 -3.50
CA SER A 131 18.28 7.73 -4.72
C SER A 131 17.62 6.37 -4.93
N LEU A 132 16.28 6.36 -5.03
CA LEU A 132 15.51 5.15 -5.31
C LEU A 132 16.00 4.47 -6.59
N TYR A 133 16.14 3.15 -6.53
CA TYR A 133 16.44 2.33 -7.68
C TYR A 133 15.28 2.38 -8.68
N LYS A 134 15.65 2.46 -9.95
CA LYS A 134 14.75 2.42 -11.10
C LYS A 134 15.02 1.20 -11.94
N THR A 135 13.97 0.71 -12.58
CA THR A 135 13.97 -0.46 -13.46
C THR A 135 15.01 -0.42 -14.59
N ASN A 136 15.53 0.75 -14.94
CA ASN A 136 16.55 0.95 -15.97
C ASN A 136 17.94 1.32 -15.41
N ASP A 137 18.16 1.21 -14.11
CA ASP A 137 19.47 1.46 -13.48
C ASP A 137 20.40 0.25 -13.71
N PHE A 138 20.91 0.11 -14.94
CA PHE A 138 21.85 -0.96 -15.33
C PHE A 138 23.33 -0.63 -15.04
N GLY A 139 23.60 0.54 -14.45
CA GLY A 139 24.96 1.06 -14.33
C GLY A 139 25.63 1.26 -15.70
N ASN A 140 26.92 0.91 -15.81
CA ASN A 140 27.74 1.13 -17.01
C ASN A 140 27.71 -0.04 -18.02
N GLY A 141 26.76 -0.99 -17.92
CA GLY A 141 26.75 -2.17 -18.79
C GLY A 141 25.36 -2.77 -19.03
N TRP A 142 25.25 -3.63 -20.04
CA TRP A 142 24.12 -4.54 -20.21
C TRP A 142 24.38 -5.79 -19.35
N THR A 143 23.50 -6.07 -18.39
CA THR A 143 23.55 -7.31 -17.61
C THR A 143 22.47 -8.28 -18.09
N VAL A 144 22.70 -9.58 -17.88
CA VAL A 144 21.75 -10.64 -18.27
C VAL A 144 20.60 -10.73 -17.26
N GLU A 145 20.81 -10.21 -16.05
CA GLU A 145 19.85 -10.20 -14.95
C GLU A 145 19.21 -8.82 -14.83
N ASN A 146 17.89 -8.76 -14.98
CA ASN A 146 17.11 -7.57 -14.67
C ASN A 146 16.55 -7.72 -13.25
N GLY A 147 16.25 -6.62 -12.55
CA GLY A 147 15.59 -6.64 -11.25
C GLY A 147 16.49 -7.00 -10.07
N LEU A 148 15.88 -7.43 -8.97
CA LEU A 148 16.55 -7.72 -7.70
C LEU A 148 16.68 -9.22 -7.48
N VAL A 149 17.87 -9.70 -7.15
CA VAL A 149 18.13 -11.09 -6.75
C VAL A 149 18.67 -11.08 -5.33
N LEU A 150 17.98 -11.78 -4.43
CA LEU A 150 18.36 -11.92 -3.04
C LEU A 150 18.57 -13.41 -2.74
N THR A 151 19.70 -13.75 -2.14
CA THR A 151 19.99 -15.11 -1.67
C THR A 151 20.06 -15.11 -0.16
N PHE A 152 19.39 -16.07 0.48
CA PHE A 152 19.23 -16.15 1.92
C PHE A 152 19.71 -17.47 2.50
N TYR A 153 20.13 -17.43 3.76
CA TYR A 153 20.31 -18.57 4.65
C TYR A 153 19.51 -18.33 5.93
N LEU A 154 18.36 -19.00 6.06
CA LEU A 154 17.36 -18.66 7.08
C LEU A 154 17.77 -18.98 8.53
N ASN A 155 18.87 -19.70 8.76
CA ASN A 155 19.35 -20.08 10.10
C ASN A 155 18.26 -20.73 11.00
N GLN A 156 17.48 -21.67 10.45
CA GLN A 156 16.37 -22.36 11.12
C GLN A 156 16.77 -23.10 12.39
N GLN A 157 18.05 -23.45 12.55
CA GLN A 157 18.58 -24.00 13.79
C GLN A 157 18.39 -23.08 15.00
N TRP A 158 18.25 -21.77 14.78
CA TRP A 158 18.03 -20.76 15.81
C TRP A 158 16.56 -20.31 15.92
N TYR A 159 15.64 -20.98 15.23
CA TYR A 159 14.22 -20.65 15.33
C TYR A 159 13.70 -21.01 16.71
N THR A 160 12.87 -20.13 17.28
CA THR A 160 12.12 -20.49 18.47
C THR A 160 11.13 -21.63 18.15
N PRO A 161 10.94 -22.60 19.05
CA PRO A 161 10.12 -23.78 18.77
C PRO A 161 8.60 -23.49 18.79
N THR A 162 8.21 -22.24 19.05
CA THR A 162 6.81 -21.81 19.22
C THR A 162 6.13 -21.36 17.93
N TYR A 163 6.89 -21.13 16.85
CA TYR A 163 6.34 -20.73 15.55
C TYR A 163 6.43 -21.85 14.52
N TYR A 164 5.35 -22.05 13.78
CA TYR A 164 5.18 -23.19 12.86
C TYR A 164 5.74 -22.93 11.44
N ALA A 165 6.21 -21.71 11.13
CA ALA A 165 6.53 -21.30 9.75
C ALA A 165 8.05 -21.25 9.48
N ASN A 166 8.57 -22.30 8.85
CA ASN A 166 9.93 -22.34 8.30
C ASN A 166 9.95 -21.68 6.91
N SER A 167 9.89 -20.36 6.85
CA SER A 167 9.76 -19.61 5.60
C SER A 167 10.41 -18.23 5.69
N LEU A 168 10.55 -17.58 4.53
CA LEU A 168 10.73 -16.14 4.43
C LEU A 168 9.40 -15.52 4.01
N THR A 169 8.95 -14.46 4.67
CA THR A 169 7.76 -13.72 4.23
C THR A 169 8.20 -12.46 3.50
N ALA A 170 7.64 -12.18 2.31
CA ALA A 170 7.95 -10.94 1.59
C ALA A 170 6.72 -10.34 0.90
N ILE A 171 6.78 -9.03 0.66
CA ILE A 171 5.75 -8.25 -0.05
C ILE A 171 6.39 -7.22 -0.97
N LEU A 172 5.70 -6.91 -2.09
CA LEU A 172 5.99 -5.76 -2.94
C LEU A 172 4.98 -4.65 -2.64
N HIS A 173 5.46 -3.42 -2.51
CA HIS A 173 4.64 -2.25 -2.19
C HIS A 173 5.25 -0.96 -2.76
N ASP A 174 4.50 0.14 -2.75
CA ASP A 174 5.01 1.44 -3.23
C ASP A 174 6.16 1.93 -2.31
N ASN A 175 7.07 2.74 -2.85
CA ASN A 175 8.29 3.14 -2.14
C ASN A 175 7.97 3.94 -0.86
N ASP A 176 6.86 4.68 -0.82
CA ASP A 176 6.36 5.43 0.35
C ASP A 176 5.08 4.82 0.96
N GLU A 177 4.85 3.52 0.77
CA GLU A 177 3.78 2.76 1.42
C GLU A 177 4.32 2.04 2.67
N PHE A 178 3.54 2.06 3.75
CA PHE A 178 3.87 1.32 4.96
C PHE A 178 3.67 -0.18 4.74
N PRO A 179 4.67 -1.05 4.96
CA PRO A 179 4.57 -2.45 4.58
C PRO A 179 3.68 -3.26 5.52
N LEU A 180 2.54 -3.70 5.00
CA LEU A 180 1.54 -4.50 5.69
C LEU A 180 1.81 -6.00 5.58
N VAL A 181 3.02 -6.44 5.97
CA VAL A 181 3.49 -7.84 5.85
C VAL A 181 2.50 -8.85 6.43
N ARG A 182 1.81 -8.51 7.54
CA ARG A 182 0.80 -9.36 8.15
C ARG A 182 -0.43 -9.63 7.26
N TYR A 183 -0.82 -8.66 6.45
CA TYR A 183 -2.08 -8.70 5.69
C TYR A 183 -1.88 -9.25 4.28
N VAL A 184 -0.76 -8.88 3.63
CA VAL A 184 -0.49 -9.22 2.22
C VAL A 184 0.81 -10.02 2.02
N GLY A 185 1.41 -10.50 3.12
CA GLY A 185 2.61 -11.33 3.14
C GLY A 185 2.50 -12.62 2.33
N GLN A 186 3.43 -12.82 1.39
CA GLN A 186 3.60 -14.10 0.71
C GLN A 186 4.70 -14.91 1.40
N TYR A 187 4.47 -16.21 1.58
CA TYR A 187 5.41 -17.13 2.22
C TYR A 187 6.24 -17.88 1.19
N TYR A 188 7.55 -17.85 1.35
CA TYR A 188 8.51 -18.52 0.49
C TYR A 188 9.22 -19.61 1.29
N GLN A 189 9.06 -20.86 0.86
CA GLN A 189 9.73 -22.00 1.48
C GLN A 189 11.22 -22.07 1.10
N PRO A 190 12.09 -22.58 1.98
CA PRO A 190 13.48 -22.86 1.67
C PRO A 190 13.64 -24.03 0.67
N GLY A 191 14.86 -24.25 0.20
CA GLY A 191 15.21 -25.30 -0.76
C GLY A 191 14.74 -25.00 -2.18
N LEU A 192 14.39 -23.74 -2.47
CA LEU A 192 13.89 -23.29 -3.77
C LEU A 192 14.51 -21.96 -4.20
N ASP A 193 14.65 -21.80 -5.51
CA ASP A 193 14.79 -20.53 -6.21
C ASP A 193 13.38 -20.08 -6.62
N HIS A 194 12.89 -19.01 -6.01
CA HIS A 194 11.60 -18.40 -6.37
C HIS A 194 11.82 -17.24 -7.34
N GLN A 195 10.91 -17.12 -8.30
CA GLN A 195 10.82 -16.00 -9.22
C GLN A 195 9.46 -15.33 -9.03
N ILE A 196 9.51 -14.02 -8.81
CA ILE A 196 8.36 -13.14 -8.68
C ILE A 196 8.42 -12.19 -9.88
N LEU A 197 7.51 -12.40 -10.82
CA LEU A 197 7.28 -11.47 -11.91
C LEU A 197 6.22 -10.46 -11.47
N TYR A 198 6.39 -9.18 -11.75
CA TYR A 198 5.39 -8.18 -11.39
C TYR A 198 4.97 -7.26 -12.54
N THR A 199 3.71 -6.84 -12.48
CA THR A 199 3.11 -5.80 -13.33
C THR A 199 2.61 -4.66 -12.45
N LYS A 200 2.91 -3.42 -12.86
CA LYS A 200 2.55 -2.21 -12.11
C LYS A 200 1.22 -1.65 -12.59
N HIS A 201 0.31 -1.43 -11.63
CA HIS A 201 -0.97 -0.77 -11.85
C HIS A 201 -1.10 0.44 -10.93
N VAL A 202 -1.70 1.52 -11.43
CA VAL A 202 -1.98 2.73 -10.64
C VAL A 202 -3.45 3.08 -10.77
N THR A 203 -4.14 3.17 -9.65
CA THR A 203 -5.55 3.57 -9.60
C THR A 203 -5.66 4.92 -8.91
N THR A 204 -6.34 5.86 -9.55
CA THR A 204 -6.54 7.22 -9.01
C THR A 204 -8.02 7.57 -9.03
N TYR A 205 -8.55 7.94 -7.87
CA TYR A 205 -9.93 8.39 -7.65
C TYR A 205 -10.02 9.91 -7.69
N LEU A 206 -11.20 10.45 -8.05
CA LEU A 206 -11.40 11.89 -8.14
C LEU A 206 -11.45 12.62 -6.80
N GLY A 207 -11.72 11.90 -5.72
CA GLY A 207 -12.00 12.51 -4.42
C GLY A 207 -13.37 13.20 -4.35
N SER A 208 -13.66 13.76 -3.18
CA SER A 208 -14.95 14.38 -2.89
C SER A 208 -15.19 15.60 -3.82
N PRO A 209 -16.39 15.78 -4.39
CA PRO A 209 -17.66 15.09 -4.09
C PRO A 209 -17.95 13.81 -4.89
N TYR A 210 -17.06 13.41 -5.81
CA TYR A 210 -17.29 12.25 -6.69
C TYR A 210 -17.08 10.93 -5.95
N THR A 211 -15.94 10.78 -5.28
CA THR A 211 -15.55 9.57 -4.56
C THR A 211 -15.08 9.92 -3.16
N GLN A 212 -15.61 9.23 -2.15
CA GLN A 212 -15.14 9.42 -0.78
C GLN A 212 -13.80 8.70 -0.63
N CYS A 213 -12.71 9.45 -0.66
CA CYS A 213 -11.35 8.97 -0.42
C CYS A 213 -10.55 10.04 0.31
N THR A 214 -9.41 9.68 0.89
CA THR A 214 -8.53 10.62 1.60
C THR A 214 -7.06 10.34 1.30
N THR A 215 -6.26 11.39 1.46
CA THR A 215 -4.79 11.34 1.56
C THR A 215 -4.30 11.87 2.90
N GLN A 216 -5.24 12.28 3.77
CA GLN A 216 -4.93 12.86 5.07
C GLN A 216 -4.64 11.77 6.09
N MET A 217 -3.51 11.93 6.78
CA MET A 217 -3.03 10.99 7.78
C MET A 217 -3.20 11.55 9.21
N GLY A 218 -3.78 10.74 10.11
CA GLY A 218 -3.94 11.07 11.52
C GLY A 218 -2.63 11.08 12.31
N GLU A 219 -2.62 11.71 13.49
CA GLU A 219 -1.42 11.86 14.34
C GLU A 219 -0.94 10.52 14.94
N ASP A 220 -1.86 9.61 15.25
CA ASP A 220 -1.55 8.25 15.72
C ASP A 220 -0.90 7.39 14.63
N MET A 221 -1.36 7.51 13.39
CA MET A 221 -0.73 6.85 12.23
C MET A 221 0.69 7.37 12.00
N GLN A 222 0.89 8.69 12.08
CA GLN A 222 2.23 9.29 12.00
C GLN A 222 3.15 8.80 13.12
N ALA A 223 2.62 8.69 14.35
CA ALA A 223 3.36 8.16 15.48
C ALA A 223 3.75 6.70 15.27
N LEU A 224 2.81 5.85 14.82
CA LEU A 224 3.08 4.45 14.50
C LEU A 224 4.20 4.31 13.46
N TYR A 225 4.14 5.08 12.38
CA TYR A 225 5.17 5.06 11.34
C TYR A 225 6.53 5.48 11.88
N SER A 226 6.56 6.53 12.70
CA SER A 226 7.79 7.00 13.35
C SER A 226 8.36 5.94 14.28
N THR A 227 7.53 5.22 15.03
CA THR A 227 7.96 4.15 15.94
C THR A 227 8.50 2.94 15.18
N ALA A 228 7.88 2.58 14.05
CA ALA A 228 8.26 1.40 13.26
C ALA A 228 9.47 1.61 12.33
N PHE A 229 9.63 2.81 11.76
CA PHE A 229 10.63 3.10 10.71
C PHE A 229 11.53 4.31 11.01
N GLY A 230 11.32 5.01 12.12
CA GLY A 230 12.04 6.27 12.41
C GLY A 230 11.65 7.44 11.49
N THR A 231 10.54 7.33 10.76
CA THR A 231 10.02 8.38 9.86
C THR A 231 8.50 8.39 9.83
N SER A 232 7.90 9.55 9.56
CA SER A 232 6.46 9.72 9.34
C SER A 232 6.10 9.96 7.87
N GLN A 233 7.02 9.73 6.93
CA GLN A 233 6.87 10.10 5.51
C GLN A 233 6.09 9.10 4.63
N PHE A 234 5.45 8.09 5.23
CA PHE A 234 4.59 7.18 4.49
C PHE A 234 3.23 7.80 4.15
N LYS A 235 2.61 7.31 3.09
CA LYS A 235 1.25 7.67 2.71
C LYS A 235 0.21 7.11 3.68
N TYR A 236 -0.97 7.74 3.69
CA TYR A 236 -2.13 7.22 4.39
C TYR A 236 -2.47 5.79 3.95
N SER A 237 -2.82 4.92 4.90
CA SER A 237 -3.34 3.58 4.64
C SER A 237 -4.67 3.36 5.36
N GLN A 238 -5.69 2.96 4.61
CA GLN A 238 -7.02 2.66 5.14
C GLN A 238 -6.94 1.48 6.13
N THR A 239 -6.17 0.44 5.80
CA THR A 239 -5.97 -0.71 6.69
C THR A 239 -5.37 -0.28 8.03
N VAL A 240 -4.34 0.57 8.01
CA VAL A 240 -3.73 1.09 9.25
C VAL A 240 -4.74 1.94 10.04
N CYS A 241 -5.54 2.76 9.34
CA CYS A 241 -6.59 3.57 9.98
C CYS A 241 -7.61 2.71 10.74
N TYR A 242 -8.12 1.64 10.10
CA TYR A 242 -9.07 0.74 10.75
C TYR A 242 -8.49 0.02 11.95
N GLU A 243 -7.21 -0.39 11.89
CA GLU A 243 -6.55 -1.02 13.02
C GLU A 243 -6.34 -0.05 14.18
N LEU A 244 -5.90 1.18 13.91
CA LEU A 244 -5.78 2.21 14.96
C LEU A 244 -7.14 2.59 15.56
N CYS A 245 -8.19 2.65 14.74
CA CYS A 245 -9.56 2.84 15.22
C CYS A 245 -10.00 1.70 16.16
N ALA A 246 -9.70 0.44 15.80
CA ALA A 246 -9.97 -0.71 16.65
C ALA A 246 -9.18 -0.65 17.97
N GLN A 247 -7.90 -0.26 17.92
CA GLN A 247 -7.06 -0.08 19.11
C GLN A 247 -7.58 1.04 20.01
N SER A 248 -8.07 2.14 19.44
CA SER A 248 -8.72 3.22 20.20
C SER A 248 -9.98 2.72 20.92
N TYR A 249 -10.83 1.92 20.25
CA TYR A 249 -11.99 1.28 20.89
C TYR A 249 -11.57 0.37 22.05
N ILE A 250 -10.57 -0.49 21.85
CA ILE A 250 -10.05 -1.38 22.89
C ILE A 250 -9.49 -0.59 24.07
N TYR A 251 -8.72 0.46 23.79
CA TYR A 251 -8.16 1.34 24.82
C TYR A 251 -9.26 2.03 25.65
N HIS A 252 -10.38 2.41 25.04
CA HIS A 252 -11.51 2.97 25.77
C HIS A 252 -12.15 1.98 26.76
N GLN A 253 -12.15 0.68 26.45
CA GLN A 253 -12.72 -0.37 27.31
C GLN A 253 -11.71 -0.87 28.35
N CYS A 254 -10.47 -1.12 27.94
CA CYS A 254 -9.49 -1.91 28.70
C CYS A 254 -8.23 -1.13 29.09
N ARG A 255 -8.06 0.11 28.62
CA ARG A 255 -6.90 1.01 28.93
C ARG A 255 -5.53 0.51 28.46
N CYS A 256 -5.49 -0.47 27.57
CA CYS A 256 -4.29 -0.98 26.92
C CYS A 256 -4.58 -1.32 25.45
N THR A 257 -3.53 -1.61 24.67
CA THR A 257 -3.63 -1.95 23.24
C THR A 257 -3.20 -3.40 22.99
N ILE A 258 -3.68 -4.00 21.89
CA ILE A 258 -3.25 -5.35 21.49
C ILE A 258 -1.99 -5.24 20.62
N PRO A 259 -0.83 -5.72 21.08
CA PRO A 259 0.43 -5.59 20.36
C PRO A 259 0.54 -6.54 19.16
N ILE A 260 -0.35 -7.51 18.99
CA ILE A 260 -0.19 -8.53 17.94
C ILE A 260 -0.29 -7.95 16.52
N TYR A 261 -0.98 -6.83 16.31
CA TYR A 261 -1.15 -6.22 14.98
C TYR A 261 -0.07 -5.18 14.70
N PHE A 262 0.05 -4.21 15.61
CA PHE A 262 1.05 -3.16 15.57
C PHE A 262 1.56 -2.87 16.98
N PHE A 263 2.84 -2.51 17.08
CA PHE A 263 3.39 -1.90 18.28
C PHE A 263 2.94 -0.45 18.36
N VAL A 264 1.81 -0.21 19.03
CA VAL A 264 1.19 1.11 19.15
C VAL A 264 1.57 1.70 20.50
N ASP A 265 2.44 2.71 20.50
CA ASP A 265 2.88 3.43 21.71
C ASP A 265 2.09 4.72 21.92
N LYS A 266 1.41 5.22 20.89
CA LYS A 266 0.56 6.41 20.94
C LYS A 266 -0.75 6.21 20.18
N LEU A 267 -1.83 6.75 20.73
CA LEU A 267 -3.16 6.73 20.12
C LEU A 267 -3.85 8.09 20.25
N VAL A 268 -4.68 8.43 19.28
CA VAL A 268 -5.58 9.59 19.41
C VAL A 268 -6.82 9.16 20.19
N VAL A 269 -7.02 9.79 21.34
CA VAL A 269 -8.15 9.57 22.24
C VAL A 269 -8.73 10.93 22.60
N ASN A 270 -10.02 11.15 22.37
CA ASN A 270 -10.69 12.45 22.58
C ASN A 270 -9.93 13.64 21.91
N ASN A 271 -9.46 13.46 20.68
CA ASN A 271 -8.68 14.44 19.91
C ASN A 271 -7.33 14.83 20.54
N GLN A 272 -6.76 14.00 21.41
CA GLN A 272 -5.42 14.18 21.95
C GLN A 272 -4.58 12.93 21.74
N LEU A 273 -3.33 13.13 21.32
CA LEU A 273 -2.35 12.05 21.23
C LEU A 273 -1.87 11.67 22.64
N VAL A 274 -2.20 10.46 23.07
CA VAL A 274 -1.84 9.92 24.38
C VAL A 274 -0.88 8.75 24.25
N SER A 275 0.04 8.60 25.20
CA SER A 275 0.90 7.40 25.28
C SER A 275 0.10 6.24 25.85
N VAL A 276 0.26 5.05 25.26
CA VAL A 276 -0.49 3.86 25.62
C VAL A 276 0.44 2.66 25.78
N ASN A 277 0.04 1.73 26.64
CA ASN A 277 0.76 0.48 26.86
C ASN A 277 0.06 -0.67 26.14
N ALA A 278 0.82 -1.70 25.80
CA ALA A 278 0.30 -2.96 25.31
C ALA A 278 -0.20 -3.84 26.47
N CYS A 279 -1.31 -4.55 26.26
CA CYS A 279 -1.87 -5.48 27.23
C CYS A 279 -0.98 -6.73 27.32
N SER A 280 -0.65 -7.15 28.55
CA SER A 280 -0.12 -8.50 28.78
C SER A 280 -1.18 -9.54 28.40
N VAL A 281 -0.76 -10.61 27.75
CA VAL A 281 -1.65 -11.68 27.29
C VAL A 281 -1.94 -12.64 28.45
N HIS A 282 -3.16 -13.17 28.50
CA HIS A 282 -3.68 -14.04 29.58
C HIS A 282 -3.72 -13.40 30.98
N THR A 283 -3.76 -12.08 31.05
CA THR A 283 -4.18 -11.33 32.24
C THR A 283 -5.63 -10.84 32.07
N ASP A 284 -6.23 -10.28 33.12
CA ASP A 284 -7.56 -9.64 33.04
C ASP A 284 -7.61 -8.55 31.95
N GLU A 285 -6.53 -7.77 31.81
CA GLU A 285 -6.39 -6.77 30.75
C GLU A 285 -6.34 -7.41 29.36
N GLY A 286 -5.56 -8.48 29.18
CA GLY A 286 -5.45 -9.20 27.91
C GLY A 286 -6.76 -9.87 27.51
N MET A 287 -7.50 -10.47 28.46
CA MET A 287 -8.81 -11.06 28.21
C MET A 287 -9.84 -10.00 27.85
N CYS A 288 -9.86 -8.86 28.57
CA CYS A 288 -10.70 -7.70 28.21
C CYS A 288 -10.41 -7.24 26.78
N ALA A 289 -9.13 -7.08 26.42
CA ALA A 289 -8.75 -6.59 25.11
C ALA A 289 -9.16 -7.56 23.99
N ALA A 290 -8.97 -8.86 24.20
CA ALA A 290 -9.41 -9.90 23.28
C ALA A 290 -10.93 -9.89 23.08
N GLU A 291 -11.70 -9.78 24.16
CA GLU A 291 -13.16 -9.67 24.10
C GLU A 291 -13.62 -8.39 23.40
N ALA A 292 -13.04 -7.24 23.76
CA ALA A 292 -13.33 -5.95 23.13
C ALA A 292 -13.03 -5.99 21.61
N ARG A 293 -11.91 -6.60 21.21
CA ARG A 293 -11.59 -6.80 19.79
C ARG A 293 -12.63 -7.64 19.09
N GLN A 294 -13.06 -8.75 19.71
CA GLN A 294 -14.08 -9.62 19.13
C GLN A 294 -15.43 -8.91 18.99
N ASN A 295 -15.84 -8.14 20.00
CA ASN A 295 -17.05 -7.33 19.97
C ASN A 295 -16.99 -6.29 18.85
N PHE A 296 -15.84 -5.61 18.71
CA PHE A 296 -15.61 -4.66 17.63
C PHE A 296 -15.72 -5.32 16.25
N LEU A 297 -15.10 -6.48 16.05
CA LEU A 297 -15.13 -7.20 14.78
C LEU A 297 -16.53 -7.71 14.40
N ASN A 298 -17.36 -8.06 15.39
CA ASN A 298 -18.70 -8.60 15.17
C ASN A 298 -19.76 -7.51 14.92
N ASP A 299 -19.52 -6.25 15.30
CA ASP A 299 -20.48 -5.17 15.17
C ASP A 299 -20.12 -4.19 14.03
N LEU A 300 -20.71 -4.41 12.85
CA LEU A 300 -20.53 -3.56 11.67
C LEU A 300 -21.10 -2.14 11.85
N GLN A 301 -22.12 -1.97 12.70
CA GLN A 301 -22.70 -0.65 12.99
C GLN A 301 -21.75 0.16 13.87
N LEU A 302 -21.14 -0.48 14.86
CA LEU A 302 -20.09 0.12 15.67
C LEU A 302 -18.90 0.52 14.82
N GLN A 303 -18.41 -0.36 13.94
CA GLN A 303 -17.29 -0.03 13.04
C GLN A 303 -17.61 1.16 12.14
N SER A 304 -18.79 1.15 11.50
CA SER A 304 -19.19 2.23 10.60
C SER A 304 -19.37 3.57 11.33
N LYS A 305 -19.80 3.56 12.60
CA LYS A 305 -19.95 4.77 13.42
C LYS A 305 -18.63 5.27 14.01
N GLN A 306 -17.75 4.38 14.46
CA GLN A 306 -16.51 4.73 15.15
C GLN A 306 -15.40 5.10 14.16
N CYS A 307 -15.34 4.41 13.01
CA CYS A 307 -14.27 4.57 12.01
C CYS A 307 -14.73 5.32 10.75
N VAL A 308 -15.71 6.24 10.87
CA VAL A 308 -16.22 7.07 9.75
C VAL A 308 -15.10 7.82 9.00
N HIS A 309 -14.02 8.16 9.70
CA HIS A 309 -12.88 8.89 9.15
C HIS A 309 -11.94 8.02 8.31
N CYS A 310 -12.05 6.68 8.36
CA CYS A 310 -11.20 5.76 7.60
C CYS A 310 -11.71 5.55 6.17
N GLN A 311 -11.57 6.60 5.36
CA GLN A 311 -11.89 6.58 3.93
C GLN A 311 -10.80 5.83 3.14
N PRO A 312 -11.10 5.24 1.97
CA PRO A 312 -10.08 4.63 1.13
C PRO A 312 -9.06 5.65 0.61
N GLU A 313 -7.91 5.17 0.17
CA GLU A 313 -6.86 5.98 -0.44
C GLU A 313 -7.32 6.56 -1.79
N CYS A 314 -6.99 7.83 -2.08
CA CYS A 314 -7.31 8.42 -3.37
C CYS A 314 -6.39 7.97 -4.51
N GLU A 315 -5.22 7.45 -4.20
CA GLU A 315 -4.26 6.92 -5.17
C GLU A 315 -3.67 5.64 -4.60
N ILE A 316 -3.74 4.55 -5.38
CA ILE A 316 -3.26 3.23 -4.99
C ILE A 316 -2.32 2.73 -6.10
N MET A 317 -1.11 2.34 -5.73
CA MET A 317 -0.20 1.64 -6.62
C MET A 317 -0.16 0.17 -6.21
N THR A 318 -0.50 -0.72 -7.14
CA THR A 318 -0.49 -2.17 -6.90
C THR A 318 0.51 -2.87 -7.81
N PHE A 319 1.15 -3.89 -7.25
CA PHE A 319 2.06 -4.77 -7.96
C PHE A 319 1.39 -6.14 -8.07
N GLU A 320 0.80 -6.42 -9.22
CA GLU A 320 0.25 -7.75 -9.50
C GLU A 320 1.41 -8.72 -9.74
N THR A 321 1.44 -9.83 -8.99
CA THR A 321 2.58 -10.75 -8.99
C THR A 321 2.22 -12.12 -9.53
N ASP A 322 3.03 -12.64 -10.46
CA ASP A 322 3.05 -14.03 -10.87
C ASP A 322 4.28 -14.72 -10.27
N THR A 323 4.08 -15.83 -9.57
CA THR A 323 5.16 -16.55 -8.88
C THR A 323 5.42 -17.92 -9.49
N SER A 324 6.70 -18.29 -9.59
CA SER A 324 7.12 -19.63 -9.96
C SER A 324 8.36 -20.03 -9.16
N SER A 325 8.64 -21.33 -9.07
CA SER A 325 9.78 -21.81 -8.29
C SER A 325 10.45 -23.04 -8.89
N LEU A 326 11.75 -23.18 -8.61
CA LEU A 326 12.58 -24.30 -9.01
C LEU A 326 13.33 -24.85 -7.79
N ARG A 327 13.60 -26.16 -7.76
CA ARG A 327 14.42 -26.76 -6.71
C ARG A 327 15.85 -26.24 -6.78
N ALA A 328 16.35 -25.75 -5.66
CA ALA A 328 17.69 -25.19 -5.53
C ALA A 328 18.18 -25.28 -4.08
N PRO A 329 19.50 -25.27 -3.81
CA PRO A 329 20.57 -25.22 -4.79
C PRO A 329 20.77 -26.57 -5.48
N THR A 330 21.30 -26.54 -6.70
CA THR A 330 21.85 -27.73 -7.37
C THR A 330 23.04 -28.27 -6.60
N GLU A 331 23.41 -29.54 -6.81
CA GLU A 331 24.57 -30.15 -6.13
C GLU A 331 25.88 -29.36 -6.35
N LEU A 332 26.08 -28.81 -7.56
CA LEU A 332 27.23 -27.94 -7.82
C LEU A 332 27.16 -26.63 -7.02
N GLN A 333 25.99 -25.98 -6.96
CA GLN A 333 25.80 -24.77 -6.15
C GLN A 333 26.00 -25.04 -4.67
N LYS A 334 25.56 -26.19 -4.16
CA LYS A 334 25.80 -26.60 -2.77
C LYS A 334 27.29 -26.66 -2.47
N LEU A 335 28.08 -27.29 -3.34
CA LEU A 335 29.54 -27.34 -3.19
C LEU A 335 30.18 -25.94 -3.16
N LEU A 336 29.75 -25.05 -4.06
CA LEU A 336 30.26 -23.66 -4.09
C LEU A 336 29.90 -22.89 -2.81
N LEU A 337 28.65 -23.01 -2.35
CA LEU A 337 28.19 -22.38 -1.12
C LEU A 337 28.96 -22.87 0.11
N VAL A 338 29.19 -24.18 0.23
CA VAL A 338 29.98 -24.74 1.34
C VAL A 338 31.41 -24.22 1.34
N MET A 339 32.05 -24.19 0.17
CA MET A 339 33.39 -23.63 0.06
C MET A 339 33.42 -22.16 0.50
N ASP A 340 32.40 -21.37 0.15
CA ASP A 340 32.30 -19.99 0.61
C ASP A 340 32.11 -19.91 2.13
N PHE A 341 31.20 -20.70 2.70
CA PHE A 341 30.99 -20.78 4.15
C PHE A 341 32.24 -21.18 4.95
N LEU A 342 33.02 -22.13 4.43
CA LEU A 342 34.22 -22.65 5.12
C LEU A 342 35.46 -21.78 4.90
N ASN A 343 35.61 -21.17 3.72
CA ASN A 343 36.76 -20.32 3.42
C ASN A 343 36.63 -18.93 4.05
N THR A 344 35.41 -18.51 4.38
CA THR A 344 35.19 -17.17 4.89
C THR A 344 35.30 -17.16 6.42
N GLU A 345 36.53 -17.05 6.92
CA GLU A 345 36.82 -16.99 8.38
C GLU A 345 36.05 -15.87 9.12
N ASN A 346 35.37 -14.92 8.44
CA ASN A 346 34.78 -13.73 9.08
C ASN A 346 33.55 -13.09 8.37
N LYS A 347 32.65 -13.81 7.67
CA LYS A 347 31.43 -13.16 7.11
C LYS A 347 30.08 -13.73 7.54
N SER A 348 29.97 -14.99 7.95
CA SER A 348 28.69 -15.44 8.53
C SER A 348 28.61 -14.88 9.95
N ALA A 349 27.76 -13.88 10.17
CA ALA A 349 27.53 -13.30 11.50
C ALA A 349 26.99 -14.35 12.50
N THR A 350 26.50 -15.48 11.98
CA THR A 350 26.03 -16.64 12.74
C THR A 350 27.05 -17.78 12.70
N PRO A 351 27.37 -18.38 13.88
CA PRO A 351 28.14 -19.61 13.93
C PRO A 351 27.42 -20.74 13.19
N LEU A 352 28.18 -21.48 12.39
CA LEU A 352 27.69 -22.70 11.74
C LEU A 352 27.58 -23.85 12.76
N PRO A 353 26.66 -24.81 12.56
CA PRO A 353 26.60 -26.03 13.35
C PRO A 353 27.93 -26.81 13.32
N ALA A 354 28.26 -27.49 14.42
CA ALA A 354 29.51 -28.24 14.53
C ALA A 354 29.63 -29.38 13.50
N ASP A 355 28.50 -29.94 13.06
CA ASP A 355 28.40 -30.99 12.05
C ASP A 355 28.04 -30.46 10.65
N PHE A 356 28.12 -29.14 10.44
CA PHE A 356 27.73 -28.51 9.17
C PHE A 356 28.50 -29.08 7.98
N GLU A 357 29.82 -29.24 8.08
CA GLU A 357 30.65 -29.76 6.99
C GLU A 357 30.26 -31.20 6.60
N ALA A 358 29.89 -32.03 7.58
CA ALA A 358 29.46 -33.41 7.33
C ALA A 358 28.04 -33.48 6.74
N ASN A 359 27.16 -32.54 7.11
CA ASN A 359 25.72 -32.55 6.80
C ASN A 359 25.26 -31.36 5.96
N TYR A 360 26.16 -30.73 5.21
CA TYR A 360 25.91 -29.44 4.55
C TYR A 360 24.72 -29.48 3.59
N THR A 361 24.50 -30.61 2.91
CA THR A 361 23.39 -30.78 1.96
C THR A 361 22.04 -30.60 2.66
N LEU A 362 21.88 -31.21 3.83
CA LEU A 362 20.69 -31.09 4.66
C LEU A 362 20.49 -29.66 5.17
N TYR A 363 21.58 -29.01 5.62
CA TYR A 363 21.51 -27.63 6.11
C TYR A 363 21.15 -26.65 4.99
N LEU A 364 21.75 -26.79 3.82
CA LEU A 364 21.44 -25.96 2.66
C LEU A 364 20.02 -26.21 2.17
N ASP A 365 19.57 -27.46 2.05
CA ASP A 365 18.19 -27.75 1.62
C ASP A 365 17.14 -27.15 2.57
N LYS A 366 17.46 -27.06 3.86
CA LYS A 366 16.57 -26.47 4.88
C LYS A 366 16.64 -24.94 4.95
N ASN A 367 17.77 -24.31 4.62
CA ASN A 367 17.98 -22.89 4.92
C ASN A 367 18.16 -22.01 3.68
N TYR A 368 18.64 -22.57 2.57
CA TYR A 368 18.85 -21.82 1.34
C TYR A 368 17.51 -21.37 0.77
N LEU A 369 17.43 -20.12 0.35
CA LEU A 369 16.28 -19.58 -0.36
C LEU A 369 16.77 -18.47 -1.28
N LYS A 370 16.34 -18.44 -2.53
CA LYS A 370 16.62 -17.33 -3.44
C LYS A 370 15.32 -16.70 -3.92
N LEU A 371 15.24 -15.37 -3.88
CA LEU A 371 14.15 -14.59 -4.45
C LEU A 371 14.67 -13.77 -5.64
N LYS A 372 14.04 -13.93 -6.80
CA LYS A 372 14.28 -13.12 -8.01
C LYS A 372 13.04 -12.28 -8.30
N ILE A 373 13.17 -10.96 -8.24
CA ILE A 373 12.06 -10.02 -8.44
C ILE A 373 12.28 -9.27 -9.74
N LEU A 374 11.42 -9.52 -10.72
CA LEU A 374 11.61 -9.09 -12.11
C LEU A 374 10.35 -8.36 -12.62
N PRO A 375 10.49 -7.21 -13.31
CA PRO A 375 9.36 -6.62 -14.02
C PRO A 375 9.00 -7.49 -15.24
N VAL A 376 7.70 -7.73 -15.46
CA VAL A 376 7.21 -8.35 -16.71
C VAL A 376 7.44 -7.41 -17.89
N SER A 377 7.20 -6.12 -17.69
CA SER A 377 7.41 -5.08 -18.70
C SER A 377 7.62 -3.71 -18.04
N GLN A 378 8.01 -2.72 -18.86
CA GLN A 378 8.08 -1.31 -18.46
C GLN A 378 6.77 -0.54 -18.67
N TYR A 379 5.68 -1.25 -19.01
CA TYR A 379 4.37 -0.64 -19.15
C TYR A 379 3.68 -0.52 -17.80
N VAL A 380 3.05 0.63 -17.57
CA VAL A 380 2.20 0.89 -16.42
C VAL A 380 0.77 1.06 -16.91
N THR A 381 -0.15 0.34 -16.27
CA THR A 381 -1.58 0.49 -16.52
C THR A 381 -2.17 1.43 -15.48
N SER A 382 -2.67 2.59 -15.92
CA SER A 382 -3.32 3.56 -15.04
C SER A 382 -4.84 3.52 -15.21
N TYR A 383 -5.57 3.36 -14.11
CA TYR A 383 -7.02 3.46 -14.00
C TYR A 383 -7.37 4.80 -13.34
N THR A 384 -7.75 5.79 -14.14
CA THR A 384 -8.08 7.13 -13.64
C THR A 384 -9.58 7.36 -13.70
N GLU A 385 -10.19 7.64 -12.56
CA GLU A 385 -11.57 8.09 -12.48
C GLU A 385 -11.71 9.51 -13.06
N MET A 386 -12.71 9.73 -13.90
CA MET A 386 -13.01 11.02 -14.51
C MET A 386 -14.50 11.31 -14.45
N ALA A 387 -14.86 12.59 -14.34
CA ALA A 387 -16.25 13.01 -14.31
C ALA A 387 -16.86 12.79 -15.70
N THR A 388 -17.91 11.97 -15.77
CA THR A 388 -18.65 11.71 -17.02
C THR A 388 -19.30 13.00 -17.53
N TYR A 389 -19.72 13.86 -16.61
CA TYR A 389 -20.26 15.18 -16.92
C TYR A 389 -19.45 16.26 -16.19
N SER A 390 -18.60 16.96 -16.95
CA SER A 390 -17.70 17.98 -16.42
C SER A 390 -18.39 19.33 -16.26
N TRP A 391 -17.79 20.22 -15.48
CA TRP A 391 -18.23 21.63 -15.38
C TRP A 391 -18.29 22.33 -16.75
N VAL A 392 -17.34 22.02 -17.63
CA VAL A 392 -17.29 22.59 -18.99
C VAL A 392 -18.48 22.09 -19.82
N ALA A 393 -18.80 20.80 -19.73
CA ALA A 393 -19.97 20.23 -20.40
C ALA A 393 -21.28 20.85 -19.87
N PHE A 394 -21.39 21.01 -18.55
CA PHE A 394 -22.53 21.68 -17.92
C PHE A 394 -22.74 23.12 -18.40
N MET A 395 -21.67 23.92 -18.42
CA MET A 395 -21.73 25.30 -18.90
C MET A 395 -22.01 25.38 -20.41
N SER A 396 -21.47 24.45 -21.18
CA SER A 396 -21.76 24.34 -22.62
C SER A 396 -23.24 24.05 -22.88
N ASP A 397 -23.84 23.13 -22.11
CA ASP A 397 -25.26 22.79 -22.27
C ASP A 397 -26.18 23.94 -21.84
N ILE A 398 -25.86 24.63 -20.73
CA ILE A 398 -26.59 25.84 -20.33
C ILE A 398 -26.46 26.91 -21.42
N GLY A 399 -25.24 27.19 -21.88
CA GLY A 399 -25.00 28.19 -22.93
C GLY A 399 -25.73 27.85 -24.23
N GLY A 400 -25.73 26.58 -24.64
CA GLY A 400 -26.43 26.10 -25.82
C GLY A 400 -27.95 26.28 -25.72
N GLN A 401 -28.55 25.86 -24.58
CA GLN A 401 -29.99 26.01 -24.36
C GLN A 401 -30.39 27.49 -24.27
N SER A 402 -29.67 28.30 -23.48
CA SER A 402 -29.94 29.74 -23.38
C SER A 402 -29.78 30.45 -24.71
N GLY A 403 -28.73 30.13 -25.47
CA GLY A 403 -28.49 30.69 -26.80
C GLY A 403 -29.59 30.35 -27.80
N PHE A 404 -30.09 29.11 -27.77
CA PHE A 404 -31.23 28.69 -28.60
C PHE A 404 -32.50 29.50 -28.29
N TRP A 405 -32.88 29.61 -27.01
CA TRP A 405 -34.06 30.39 -26.60
C TRP A 405 -33.92 31.88 -26.88
N MET A 406 -32.73 32.44 -26.67
CA MET A 406 -32.45 33.83 -27.06
C MET A 406 -32.56 34.03 -28.58
N GLY A 407 -32.05 33.10 -29.39
CA GLY A 407 -32.16 33.15 -30.86
C GLY A 407 -33.61 33.15 -31.35
N LEU A 408 -34.45 32.26 -30.80
CA LEU A 408 -35.89 32.25 -31.08
C LEU A 408 -36.56 33.56 -30.67
N SER A 409 -36.22 34.09 -29.49
CA SER A 409 -36.79 35.33 -28.96
C SER A 409 -36.45 36.54 -29.85
N VAL A 410 -35.20 36.64 -30.33
CA VAL A 410 -34.78 37.69 -31.26
C VAL A 410 -35.51 37.57 -32.60
N SER A 411 -35.67 36.36 -33.14
CA SER A 411 -36.43 36.13 -34.36
C SER A 411 -37.88 36.59 -34.22
N SER A 412 -38.54 36.24 -33.11
CA SER A 412 -39.92 36.69 -32.84
C SER A 412 -40.03 38.21 -32.68
N ILE A 413 -39.04 38.87 -32.06
CA ILE A 413 -39.02 40.34 -31.95
C ILE A 413 -38.90 40.99 -33.35
N ILE A 414 -38.01 40.47 -34.20
CA ILE A 414 -37.84 40.97 -35.58
C ILE A 414 -39.15 40.82 -36.37
N GLU A 415 -39.82 39.68 -36.24
CA GLU A 415 -41.11 39.44 -36.89
C GLU A 415 -42.20 40.40 -36.39
N LEU A 416 -42.27 40.64 -35.07
CA LEU A 416 -43.21 41.58 -34.47
C LEU A 416 -42.98 43.01 -34.99
N ILE A 417 -41.72 43.44 -35.07
CA ILE A 417 -41.35 44.74 -35.65
C ILE A 417 -41.79 44.81 -37.12
N GLY A 418 -41.55 43.74 -37.91
CA GLY A 418 -41.98 43.65 -39.29
C GLY A 418 -43.51 43.75 -39.47
N LEU A 419 -44.29 43.08 -38.61
CA LEU A 419 -45.75 43.17 -38.58
C LEU A 419 -46.24 44.58 -38.26
N ILE A 420 -45.62 45.26 -37.30
CA ILE A 420 -45.94 46.66 -36.95
C ILE A 420 -45.68 47.58 -38.15
N TYR A 421 -44.54 47.41 -38.84
CA TYR A 421 -44.21 48.16 -40.05
C TYR A 421 -45.22 47.90 -41.18
N ARG A 422 -45.57 46.64 -41.45
CA ARG A 422 -46.60 46.28 -42.45
C ARG A 422 -47.96 46.89 -42.11
N LYS A 423 -48.39 46.87 -40.85
CA LYS A 423 -49.65 47.45 -40.42
C LYS A 423 -49.66 48.98 -40.57
N LYS A 424 -48.54 49.65 -40.29
CA LYS A 424 -48.38 51.10 -40.56
C LYS A 424 -48.41 51.39 -42.07
N LEU A 425 -47.68 50.62 -42.88
CA LEU A 425 -47.69 50.76 -44.34
C LEU A 425 -49.08 50.52 -44.95
N LEU A 426 -49.82 49.50 -44.50
CA LEU A 426 -51.20 49.25 -44.93
C LEU A 426 -52.16 50.37 -44.48
N LYS A 427 -51.94 51.01 -43.32
CA LYS A 427 -52.69 52.22 -42.93
C LYS A 427 -52.32 53.45 -43.75
N CYS A 428 -51.08 53.56 -44.24
CA CYS A 428 -50.63 54.65 -45.09
C CYS A 428 -51.05 54.48 -46.57
N PHE A 429 -51.13 53.25 -47.08
CA PHE A 429 -51.50 52.95 -48.48
C PHE A 429 -52.95 52.46 -48.66
N GLY A 430 -53.69 52.21 -47.58
CA GLY A 430 -55.08 51.75 -47.61
C GLY A 430 -56.14 52.84 -47.80
N LYS A 431 -55.77 54.03 -48.28
CA LYS A 431 -56.71 55.13 -48.57
C LYS A 431 -57.02 55.37 -50.04
N ASP A 432 -56.37 54.69 -50.98
CA ASP A 432 -56.56 54.95 -52.43
C ASP A 432 -57.03 53.71 -53.20
N LYS A 433 -58.17 53.10 -52.84
CA LYS A 433 -58.96 52.25 -53.76
C LYS A 433 -60.44 52.21 -53.37
N VAL A 434 -61.16 53.33 -53.51
CA VAL A 434 -62.62 53.33 -53.70
C VAL A 434 -62.97 54.48 -54.63
N GLN A 435 -63.04 54.21 -55.94
CA GLN A 435 -63.88 54.85 -56.98
C GLN A 435 -63.16 54.78 -58.33
N ALA A 436 -63.74 53.98 -59.24
CA ALA A 436 -63.82 54.18 -60.70
C ALA A 436 -63.93 52.83 -61.40
N PHE A 437 -65.11 52.20 -61.32
CA PHE A 437 -65.51 51.22 -62.33
C PHE A 437 -67.04 51.15 -62.39
N SER A 438 -67.65 52.19 -62.94
CA SER A 438 -69.00 52.14 -63.50
C SER A 438 -69.14 53.27 -64.53
N GLU A 439 -69.53 52.85 -65.74
CA GLU A 439 -70.17 53.65 -66.80
C GLU A 439 -69.30 54.67 -67.55
N ASP A 440 -68.89 54.32 -68.78
CA ASP A 440 -69.67 54.76 -69.93
C ASP A 440 -69.37 53.96 -71.20
N THR A 441 -70.46 53.51 -71.81
CA THR A 441 -70.64 52.91 -73.13
C THR A 441 -70.46 53.92 -74.27
N VAL A 442 -70.20 53.39 -75.49
CA VAL A 442 -70.70 53.83 -76.82
C VAL A 442 -69.62 54.14 -77.89
N ASP A 443 -69.63 53.26 -78.91
CA ASP A 443 -69.39 53.39 -80.36
C ASP A 443 -68.09 53.98 -80.96
N SER A 444 -67.40 53.19 -81.80
CA SER A 444 -67.71 53.10 -83.26
C SER A 444 -66.59 52.47 -84.11
N LYS A 445 -67.00 51.61 -85.06
CA LYS A 445 -66.35 51.20 -86.34
C LYS A 445 -65.08 50.33 -86.20
N HIS A 446 -65.00 49.12 -86.76
CA HIS A 446 -65.45 48.65 -88.07
C HIS A 446 -65.81 47.17 -88.09
#